data_AF-A0A1V5CC85-F1
#
_entry.id   AF-A0A1V5CC85-F1
#
_cell.length_a   1.000
_cell.length_b   1.000
_cell.length_c   1.000
_cell.angle_alpha   90.00
_cell.angle_beta   90.00
_cell.angle_gamma   90.00
#
_symmetry.space_group_name_H-M   'P 1'
#
loop_
_entity.id
_entity.type
_entity.pdbx_description
1 polymer ?
#
loop_
_entity_poly.entity_id
_entity_poly.type
_entity_poly.pdbx_seq_one_letter_code
_entity_poly.pdbx_strand_id
1 'polypeptide(L)' 'MKNSIYDCVMLPLRKIHNRAGNITIIEGQRNIPFDVRRIYYLYDIPGGEARGGHAHRDLYQLIIAASGSFNVLLDDGEN' A
#
# COMPACT_ATOMS: atom_id res chain seq x y z
N MET A 1 2.90 21.53 -5.69
CA MET A 1 2.72 21.07 -4.30
C MET A 1 3.90 20.19 -3.97
N LYS A 2 4.47 20.35 -2.78
CA LYS A 2 5.55 19.49 -2.29
C LYS A 2 4.86 18.37 -1.50
N ASN A 3 4.98 17.12 -1.95
CA ASN A 3 4.45 15.98 -1.21
C ASN A 3 5.33 15.75 0.02
N SER A 4 4.73 15.34 1.14
CA SER A 4 5.43 15.03 2.38
C SER A 4 5.06 13.64 2.89
N ILE A 5 5.86 13.09 3.79
CA ILE A 5 5.53 11.87 4.54
C ILE A 5 4.17 11.97 5.25
N TYR A 6 3.70 13.17 5.59
CA TYR A 6 2.39 13.38 6.21
C TYR A 6 1.19 13.18 5.26
N ASP A 7 1.42 13.14 3.94
CA ASP A 7 0.38 12.78 2.96
C ASP A 7 0.15 11.26 2.89
N CYS A 8 1.04 10.47 3.51
CA CYS A 8 0.90 9.02 3.60
C CYS A 8 0.06 8.65 4.82
N VAL A 9 -0.95 7.81 4.62
CA VAL A 9 -1.90 7.43 5.68
C VAL A 9 -2.03 5.92 5.79
N MET A 10 -2.22 5.45 7.04
CA MET A 10 -2.71 4.10 7.28
C MET A 10 -4.19 4.06 6.93
N LEU A 11 -4.54 3.36 5.85
CA LEU A 11 -5.91 3.26 5.37
C LEU A 11 -6.59 2.01 5.97
N PRO A 12 -7.53 2.15 6.93
CA PRO A 12 -8.30 1.02 7.42
C PRO A 12 -9.23 0.49 6.31
N LEU A 13 -9.09 -0.78 5.98
CA LEU A 13 -9.89 -1.42 4.95
C LEU A 13 -11.07 -2.19 5.55
N ARG A 14 -12.25 -2.04 4.96
CA ARG A 14 -13.46 -2.72 5.42
C ARG A 14 -13.38 -4.22 5.14
N LYS A 15 -13.36 -5.01 6.21
CA LYS A 15 -13.50 -6.47 6.16
C LYS A 15 -14.97 -6.87 6.23
N ILE A 16 -15.45 -7.57 5.20
CA ILE A 16 -16.76 -8.21 5.19
C ILE A 16 -16.55 -9.68 5.56
N HIS A 17 -17.11 -10.11 6.70
CA HIS A 17 -16.95 -11.45 7.23
C HIS A 17 -18.25 -12.26 7.08
N ASN A 18 -18.13 -13.55 6.72
CA ASN A 18 -19.21 -14.52 6.80
C ASN A 18 -18.64 -15.93 7.10
N ARG A 19 -19.53 -16.93 7.15
CA ARG A 19 -19.15 -18.34 7.41
C ARG A 19 -18.13 -18.92 6.41
N ALA A 20 -18.04 -18.37 5.19
CA ALA A 20 -17.13 -18.83 4.15
C ALA A 20 -15.78 -18.10 4.18
N GLY A 21 -15.62 -17.10 5.06
CA GLY A 21 -14.37 -16.40 5.26
C GLY A 21 -14.52 -14.87 5.23
N ASN A 22 -13.54 -14.21 4.64
CA ASN A 22 -13.40 -12.75 4.66
C ASN A 22 -13.16 -12.23 3.26
N ILE A 23 -13.80 -11.11 2.93
CA ILE A 23 -13.55 -10.37 1.71
C ILE A 23 -13.40 -8.88 2.02
N THR A 24 -12.44 -8.25 1.36
CA THR A 24 -12.25 -6.80 1.38
C THR A 24 -12.31 -6.32 -0.04
N ILE A 25 -13.15 -5.32 -0.30
CA ILE A 25 -13.36 -4.74 -1.63
C ILE A 25 -12.66 -3.39 -1.66
N ILE A 26 -11.89 -3.14 -2.72
CA ILE A 26 -11.20 -1.87 -2.96
C ILE A 26 -11.54 -1.43 -4.38
N GLU A 27 -12.17 -0.27 -4.49
CA GLU A 27 -12.56 0.35 -5.74
C GLU A 27 -11.85 1.71 -5.86
N GLY A 28 -11.28 1.97 -7.03
CA GLY A 28 -10.72 3.29 -7.37
C GLY A 28 -11.80 4.37 -7.29
N GLN A 29 -11.40 5.59 -6.93
CA GLN A 29 -12.29 6.74 -6.70
C GLN A 29 -13.38 6.53 -5.63
N ARG A 30 -13.38 5.40 -4.90
CA ARG A 30 -14.33 5.11 -3.80
C ARG A 30 -13.61 4.83 -2.49
N ASN A 31 -12.66 3.91 -2.49
CA ASN A 31 -11.87 3.57 -1.31
C ASN A 31 -10.51 4.26 -1.28
N ILE A 32 -9.99 4.61 -2.46
CA ILE A 32 -8.71 5.28 -2.67
C ILE A 32 -8.90 6.46 -3.63
N PRO A 33 -8.13 7.55 -3.50
CA PRO A 33 -8.34 8.79 -4.26
C PRO A 33 -7.74 8.75 -5.68
N PHE A 34 -7.63 7.56 -6.29
CA PHE A 34 -7.05 7.38 -7.63
C PHE A 34 -7.64 6.15 -8.33
N ASP A 35 -7.46 6.09 -9.66
CA ASP A 35 -7.88 4.94 -10.47
C ASP A 35 -6.88 3.79 -10.36
N VAL A 36 -7.37 2.57 -10.24
CA VAL A 36 -6.52 1.37 -10.28
C VAL A 36 -6.16 1.07 -11.73
N ARG A 37 -4.94 1.42 -12.13
CA ARG A 37 -4.40 1.13 -13.48
C ARG A 37 -3.50 -0.10 -13.54
N ARG A 38 -2.98 -0.55 -12.40
CA ARG A 38 -2.06 -1.69 -12.30
C ARG A 38 -2.17 -2.33 -10.92
N ILE A 39 -2.14 -3.65 -10.87
CA ILE A 39 -2.01 -4.45 -9.65
C ILE A 39 -0.79 -5.36 -9.81
N TYR A 40 0.03 -5.48 -8.78
CA TYR A 40 1.15 -6.40 -8.73
C TYR A 40 1.34 -6.90 -7.30
N TYR A 41 1.96 -8.06 -7.17
CA TYR A 41 2.24 -8.70 -5.88
C TYR A 41 3.70 -9.06 -5.80
N LEU A 42 4.24 -8.92 -4.60
CA LEU A 42 5.54 -9.46 -4.25
C LEU A 42 5.31 -10.66 -3.35
N TYR A 43 5.98 -11.76 -3.67
CA TYR A 43 5.84 -13.04 -2.98
C TYR A 43 7.20 -13.74 -2.91
N ASP A 44 7.32 -14.72 -2.01
CA ASP A 44 8.52 -15.52 -1.76
C ASP A 44 9.79 -14.68 -1.50
N ILE A 45 9.64 -13.54 -0.82
CA ILE A 45 10.76 -12.74 -0.35
C ILE A 45 11.27 -13.35 0.97
N PRO A 46 12.55 -13.75 1.06
CA PRO A 46 13.12 -14.25 2.31
C PRO A 46 13.02 -13.22 3.44
N GLY A 47 12.80 -13.69 4.66
CA GLY A 47 12.77 -12.82 5.84
C GLY A 47 14.12 -12.15 6.07
N GLY A 48 14.10 -10.87 6.44
CA GLY A 48 15.31 -10.06 6.67
C GLY A 48 15.85 -9.38 5.42
N GLU A 49 15.34 -9.71 4.24
CA GLU A 49 15.72 -9.03 3.01
C GLU A 49 15.06 -7.64 2.90
N ALA A 50 15.83 -6.68 2.38
CA ALA A 50 15.36 -5.35 2.05
C ALA A 50 15.29 -5.17 0.54
N ARG A 51 14.33 -4.37 0.07
CA ARG A 51 14.30 -3.89 -1.30
C ARG A 51 14.88 -2.48 -1.36
N GLY A 52 15.63 -2.19 -2.43
CA GLY A 52 16.26 -0.89 -2.61
C GLY A 52 15.27 0.26 -2.60
N GLY A 53 15.68 1.38 -2.01
CA GLY A 53 14.90 2.62 -1.97
C GLY A 53 14.79 3.26 -3.36
N HIS A 54 13.60 3.73 -3.70
CA HIS A 54 13.33 4.50 -4.92
C HIS A 54 12.16 5.45 -4.66
N ALA A 55 12.07 6.50 -5.45
CA ALA A 55 11.00 7.48 -5.38
C ALA A 55 10.19 7.49 -6.69
N HIS A 56 8.93 7.88 -6.59
CA HIS A 56 8.07 8.10 -7.74
C HIS A 56 7.66 9.57 -7.83
N ARG A 57 7.46 10.08 -9.05
CA ARG A 57 7.00 11.46 -9.29
C ARG A 57 5.47 11.55 -9.23
N ASP A 58 4.79 10.76 -10.06
CA ASP A 58 3.32 10.86 -10.26
C ASP A 58 2.54 9.60 -9.83
N LEU A 59 3.23 8.61 -9.25
CA LEU A 59 2.60 7.34 -8.87
C LEU A 59 1.98 7.42 -7.47
N TYR A 60 0.71 7.04 -7.38
CA TYR A 60 0.02 6.77 -6.12
C TYR A 60 -0.08 5.25 -5.90
N GLN A 61 0.12 4.81 -4.66
CA GLN A 61 0.12 3.38 -4.31
C GLN A 61 -0.70 3.13 -3.05
N LEU A 62 -1.48 2.05 -3.06
CA LEU A 62 -1.98 1.40 -1.85
C LEU A 62 -1.16 0.12 -1.65
N ILE A 63 -0.47 0.03 -0.52
CA ILE A 63 0.37 -1.12 -0.18
C ILE A 63 -0.37 -1.97 0.86
N ILE A 64 -0.48 -3.27 0.59
CA ILE A 64 -1.20 -4.21 1.46
C ILE A 64 -0.29 -5.42 1.73
N ALA A 65 -0.08 -5.74 3.01
CA ALA A 65 0.46 -7.02 3.42
C ALA A 65 -0.62 -8.11 3.26
N ALA A 66 -0.70 -8.70 2.07
CA ALA A 66 -1.67 -9.76 1.78
C ALA A 66 -1.45 -11.01 2.64
N SER A 67 -0.20 -11.26 3.04
CA SER A 67 0.20 -12.28 4.01
C SER A 67 1.45 -11.80 4.76
N GLY A 68 1.57 -12.17 6.03
CA GLY A 68 2.68 -11.78 6.89
C GLY A 68 2.72 -10.28 7.20
N SER A 69 3.91 -9.73 7.33
CA SER A 69 4.15 -8.31 7.62
C SER A 69 5.48 -7.85 7.02
N PHE A 70 5.63 -6.54 6.88
CA PHE A 70 6.87 -5.88 6.48
C PHE A 70 6.87 -4.45 7.01
N ASN A 71 8.05 -3.83 6.99
CA ASN A 71 8.21 -2.41 7.29
C ASN A 71 8.28 -1.61 5.99
N VAL A 72 7.68 -0.42 5.99
CA VAL A 72 7.83 0.58 4.92
C VAL A 72 8.52 1.79 5.53
N LEU A 73 9.70 2.13 5.02
CA LEU A 73 10.39 3.37 5.35
C LEU A 73 10.01 4.41 4.29
N LEU A 74 9.54 5.57 4.73
CA LEU A 74 9.17 6.70 3.86
C LEU A 74 10.12 7.86 4.13
N ASP A 75 10.49 8.57 3.07
CA ASP A 75 11.42 9.68 3.08
C ASP A 75 10.94 10.71 2.04
N ASP A 76 10.68 11.95 2.47
CA ASP A 76 10.31 13.07 1.60
C ASP A 76 11.49 13.99 1.26
N GLY A 77 12.70 13.64 1.71
CA GLY A 77 13.95 14.34 1.49
C GLY A 77 14.19 15.52 2.43
N GLU A 78 13.30 15.77 3.38
CA GLU A 78 13.42 16.90 4.32
C GLU A 78 13.47 16.51 5.79
N ASN A 79 12.77 15.43 6.19
CA ASN A 79 12.56 15.06 7.61
C ASN A 79 13.35 13.83 8.06
#